data_AF-A0A5N5TLE3-F1
#
_entry.id   AF-A0A5N5TLE3-F1
#
_cell.length_a   1.000
_cell.length_b   1.000
_cell.length_c   1.000
_cell.angle_alpha   90.00
_cell.angle_beta   90.00
_cell.angle_gamma   90.00
#
_symmetry.space_group_name_H-M   'P 1'
#
loop_
_entity.id
_entity.type
_entity.pdbx_description
1 polymer ?
#
loop_
_entity_poly.entity_id
_entity_poly.type
_entity_poly.pdbx_seq_one_letter_code
_entity_poly.pdbx_strand_id
1 'polypeptide(L)'
;MVCGPLLPCNNSTLPASMELMEEEEYKLQVLPLPDKALCDKKEYKVIRLENGLTALLISDRQKEHDDPGPYFPPTHNEEENESNDDEEDMEDDEDNEDEGEEDEEGEEEVEEEAEEETDEGIEDMPEVKDEKPVKKKIQTRYLASVRKASAASLTIGVGHLENPKEIQGLMHFLEHMVFMGSEKYPKENCFDNFVKKCGGCDNAHTDYENTTFYFEVQEMHFEKALDMFAQFFISPLMKKEAMQRERKSVHSEFQDSVDDDDCRREKLLANIANPDHPISFFNCGNEKTLQLNISDEELHSKLHHIR
;
A
#
# COMPACT_ATOMS: atom_id res chain seq x y z
N MET A 1 15.92 -13.39 -68.79
CA MET A 1 16.17 -14.83 -68.98
C MET A 1 15.93 -15.55 -67.65
N VAL A 2 15.33 -16.74 -67.66
CA VAL A 2 15.42 -17.84 -66.67
C VAL A 2 15.43 -17.43 -65.17
N CYS A 3 14.35 -17.48 -64.38
CA CYS A 3 13.41 -18.58 -63.99
C CYS A 3 13.83 -19.41 -62.75
N GLY A 4 13.26 -19.05 -61.59
CA GLY A 4 12.75 -19.99 -60.56
C GLY A 4 13.75 -20.85 -59.75
N PRO A 5 13.26 -21.81 -58.93
CA PRO A 5 11.86 -22.21 -58.71
C PRO A 5 11.34 -21.99 -57.27
N LEU A 6 10.19 -22.61 -56.96
CA LEU A 6 9.40 -22.49 -55.73
C LEU A 6 9.79 -23.46 -54.59
N LEU A 7 9.17 -23.26 -53.43
CA LEU A 7 9.17 -24.13 -52.24
C LEU A 7 8.81 -25.60 -52.53
N PRO A 8 9.17 -26.50 -51.60
CA PRO A 8 8.19 -27.42 -51.04
C PRO A 8 8.09 -27.32 -49.50
N CYS A 9 6.89 -27.49 -48.97
CA CYS A 9 6.68 -27.69 -47.53
C CYS A 9 7.15 -29.09 -47.09
N ASN A 10 7.52 -29.25 -45.82
CA ASN A 10 7.45 -30.57 -45.16
C ASN A 10 7.20 -30.44 -43.65
N ASN A 11 6.55 -31.44 -43.07
CA ASN A 11 6.05 -31.42 -41.69
C ASN A 11 7.09 -31.88 -40.65
N SER A 12 6.80 -31.58 -39.37
CA SER A 12 7.44 -32.10 -38.14
C SER A 12 8.94 -31.81 -37.99
N THR A 13 9.39 -31.19 -36.90
CA THR A 13 9.15 -31.65 -35.53
C THR A 13 9.11 -30.47 -34.56
N LEU A 14 8.28 -30.53 -33.52
CA LEU A 14 8.32 -29.56 -32.41
C LEU A 14 9.60 -29.76 -31.58
N PRO A 15 10.48 -28.76 -31.44
CA PRO A 15 11.34 -28.69 -30.28
C PRO A 15 10.48 -28.22 -29.10
N ALA A 16 10.28 -29.08 -28.11
CA ALA A 16 9.83 -28.63 -26.80
C ALA A 16 11.02 -27.93 -26.11
N SER A 17 11.29 -26.69 -26.51
CA SER A 17 12.25 -25.82 -25.83
C SER A 17 11.66 -25.41 -24.48
N MET A 18 11.81 -26.30 -23.50
CA MET A 18 11.87 -25.91 -22.11
C MET A 18 13.03 -24.92 -22.01
N GLU A 19 12.70 -23.63 -21.85
CA GLU A 19 13.70 -22.59 -21.71
C GLU A 19 14.52 -22.90 -20.45
N LEU A 20 15.75 -23.37 -20.67
CA LEU A 20 16.76 -23.38 -19.64
C LEU A 20 17.03 -21.91 -19.34
N MET A 21 16.47 -21.41 -18.24
CA MET A 21 16.91 -20.16 -17.64
C MET A 21 18.41 -20.31 -17.41
N GLU A 22 19.21 -19.59 -18.19
CA GLU A 22 20.65 -19.56 -17.96
C GLU A 22 20.86 -18.96 -16.57
N GLU A 23 21.52 -19.70 -15.68
CA GLU A 23 21.84 -19.20 -14.33
C GLU A 23 22.89 -18.08 -14.48
N GLU A 24 22.42 -16.85 -14.68
CA GLU A 24 23.27 -15.66 -14.68
C GLU A 24 24.06 -15.62 -13.36
N GLU A 25 25.38 -15.72 -13.45
CA GLU A 25 26.27 -15.73 -12.28
C GLU A 25 26.42 -14.31 -11.70
N TYR A 26 25.36 -13.83 -11.04
CA TYR A 26 25.29 -12.51 -10.41
C TYR A 26 26.43 -12.34 -9.40
N LYS A 27 27.35 -11.40 -9.64
CA LYS A 27 28.49 -11.18 -8.73
C LYS A 27 28.03 -10.46 -7.47
N LEU A 28 27.85 -11.23 -6.41
CA LEU A 28 27.35 -10.75 -5.12
C LEU A 28 28.49 -10.50 -4.14
N GLN A 29 28.68 -9.25 -3.71
CA GLN A 29 29.57 -8.97 -2.57
C GLN A 29 28.78 -9.19 -1.27
N VAL A 30 29.19 -10.16 -0.46
CA VAL A 30 28.71 -10.28 0.93
C VAL A 30 29.50 -9.31 1.80
N LEU A 31 28.80 -8.50 2.60
CA LEU A 31 29.37 -7.52 3.51
C LEU A 31 29.34 -8.03 4.97
N PRO A 32 30.05 -7.38 5.91
CA PRO A 32 29.99 -7.74 7.32
C PRO A 32 28.56 -7.74 7.87
N LEU A 33 28.29 -8.61 8.85
CA LEU A 33 27.02 -8.63 9.56
C LEU A 33 26.87 -7.38 10.45
N PRO A 34 25.64 -6.87 10.66
CA PRO A 34 25.40 -5.81 11.63
C PRO A 34 25.59 -6.35 13.06
N ASP A 35 25.98 -5.45 13.97
CA ASP A 35 25.86 -5.70 15.40
C ASP A 35 24.37 -5.85 15.76
N LYS A 36 24.03 -6.82 16.61
CA LYS A 36 22.65 -7.06 17.07
C LYS A 36 22.57 -7.42 18.55
N ALA A 37 21.39 -7.25 19.13
CA ALA A 37 21.14 -7.54 20.53
C ALA A 37 21.24 -9.04 20.84
N LEU A 38 21.67 -9.40 22.06
CA LEU A 38 21.80 -10.81 22.49
C LEU A 38 20.47 -11.58 22.54
N CYS A 39 19.35 -10.87 22.65
CA CYS A 39 18.00 -11.44 22.62
C CYS A 39 17.44 -11.61 21.19
N ASP A 40 18.08 -11.03 20.19
CA ASP A 40 17.59 -11.04 18.82
C ASP A 40 17.90 -12.37 18.12
N LYS A 41 16.84 -13.14 17.84
CA LYS A 41 16.92 -14.46 17.22
C LYS A 41 16.87 -14.42 15.68
N LYS A 42 16.67 -13.25 15.05
CA LYS A 42 16.58 -13.13 13.58
C LYS A 42 17.93 -13.40 12.92
N GLU A 43 17.90 -14.00 11.73
CA GLU A 43 19.08 -14.17 10.89
C GLU A 43 19.25 -12.93 9.98
N TYR A 44 20.49 -12.45 9.84
CA TYR A 44 20.82 -11.27 9.03
C TYR A 44 21.87 -11.61 7.97
N LYS A 45 21.80 -10.94 6.82
CA LYS A 45 22.87 -10.96 5.81
C LYS A 45 22.90 -9.62 5.06
N VAL A 46 24.05 -8.96 5.05
CA VAL A 46 24.26 -7.75 4.24
C VAL A 46 24.88 -8.15 2.91
N ILE A 47 24.31 -7.65 1.81
CA ILE A 47 24.77 -7.93 0.45
C ILE A 47 24.87 -6.63 -0.36
N ARG A 48 25.77 -6.62 -1.35
CA ARG A 48 25.87 -5.56 -2.34
C ARG A 48 25.88 -6.16 -3.76
N LEU A 49 25.02 -5.60 -4.62
CA LEU A 49 24.83 -5.99 -6.01
C LEU A 49 25.83 -5.28 -6.94
N GLU A 50 25.96 -5.75 -8.18
CA GLU A 50 26.87 -5.14 -9.17
C GLU A 50 26.54 -3.68 -9.50
N ASN A 51 25.26 -3.29 -9.45
CA ASN A 51 24.81 -1.90 -9.62
C ASN A 51 25.11 -1.00 -8.41
N GLY A 52 25.77 -1.52 -7.37
CA GLY A 52 26.15 -0.80 -6.16
C GLY A 52 25.10 -0.76 -5.05
N LEU A 53 23.85 -1.18 -5.32
CA LEU A 53 22.77 -1.27 -4.33
C LEU A 53 23.18 -2.21 -3.19
N THR A 54 22.96 -1.76 -1.96
CA THR A 54 23.24 -2.54 -0.74
C THR A 54 21.94 -2.89 -0.06
N ALA A 55 21.74 -4.17 0.28
CA ALA A 55 20.52 -4.67 0.89
C ALA A 55 20.81 -5.42 2.19
N LEU A 56 19.97 -5.19 3.20
CA LEU A 56 19.93 -5.93 4.46
C LEU A 56 18.83 -6.99 4.37
N LEU A 57 19.22 -8.26 4.25
CA LEU A 57 18.28 -9.37 4.31
C LEU A 57 18.06 -9.78 5.77
N ILE A 58 16.80 -9.92 6.17
CA ILE A 58 16.37 -10.31 7.52
C ILE A 58 15.46 -11.54 7.40
N SER A 59 15.73 -12.61 8.14
CA SER A 59 14.86 -13.80 8.18
C SER A 59 14.45 -14.11 9.63
N ASP A 60 13.16 -13.97 9.92
CA ASP A 60 12.59 -14.39 11.21
C ASP A 60 11.98 -15.78 11.12
N ARG A 61 12.80 -16.78 11.46
CA ARG A 61 12.44 -18.20 11.44
C ARG A 61 11.80 -18.70 12.73
N GLN A 62 11.47 -17.81 13.68
CA GLN A 62 10.75 -18.21 14.88
C GLN A 62 9.40 -18.82 14.50
N LYS A 63 9.10 -20.00 15.04
CA LYS A 63 7.79 -20.67 14.86
C LYS A 63 6.81 -20.10 15.87
N GLU A 64 5.52 -20.06 15.52
CA GLU A 64 4.43 -19.83 16.46
C GLU A 64 4.40 -20.98 17.49
N HIS A 65 5.12 -20.82 18.59
CA HIS A 65 5.21 -21.79 19.69
C HIS A 65 5.47 -21.16 21.06
N ASP A 66 5.07 -19.90 21.24
CA ASP A 66 4.63 -19.42 22.55
C ASP A 66 3.16 -19.83 22.70
N ASP A 67 2.94 -21.00 23.30
CA ASP A 67 1.61 -21.54 23.61
C ASP A 67 0.86 -20.57 24.54
N PRO A 68 -0.31 -20.03 24.15
CA PRO A 68 -1.12 -19.21 25.04
C PRO A 68 -1.71 -20.13 26.13
N GLY A 69 -0.92 -20.34 27.18
CA GLY A 69 -1.16 -21.32 28.23
C GLY A 69 -2.60 -21.26 28.76
N PRO A 70 -3.19 -22.43 29.07
CA PRO A 70 -4.63 -22.67 29.01
C PRO A 70 -5.43 -21.56 29.69
N TYR A 71 -6.19 -20.81 28.88
CA TYR A 71 -7.06 -19.74 29.35
C TYR A 71 -8.11 -20.29 30.32
N PHE A 72 -7.92 -19.99 31.60
CA PHE A 72 -8.92 -20.24 32.64
C PHE A 72 -9.92 -19.08 32.64
N PRO A 73 -11.17 -19.26 32.17
CA PRO A 73 -12.18 -18.23 32.32
C PRO A 73 -12.45 -18.00 33.81
N PRO A 74 -12.72 -16.76 34.25
CA PRO A 74 -13.04 -16.47 35.64
C PRO A 74 -14.31 -17.22 36.05
N THR A 75 -14.23 -17.96 37.16
CA THR A 75 -15.40 -18.57 37.78
C THR A 75 -16.22 -17.47 38.45
N HIS A 76 -17.46 -17.25 38.01
CA HIS A 76 -18.42 -16.45 38.77
C HIS A 76 -18.65 -17.11 40.13
N ASN A 77 -18.16 -16.47 41.19
CA ASN A 77 -18.76 -16.60 42.51
C ASN A 77 -19.87 -15.55 42.60
N GLU A 78 -21.08 -16.00 42.91
CA GLU A 78 -22.17 -15.14 43.36
C GLU A 78 -21.96 -14.85 44.84
N GLU A 79 -21.33 -13.72 45.18
CA GLU A 79 -21.41 -13.12 46.51
C GLU A 79 -21.78 -11.64 46.38
N GLU A 80 -22.89 -11.26 47.02
CA GLU A 80 -23.51 -9.95 46.96
C GLU A 80 -22.71 -8.91 47.75
N ASN A 81 -22.72 -7.64 47.33
CA ASN A 81 -22.66 -6.50 48.24
C ASN A 81 -23.28 -5.27 47.56
N GLU A 82 -24.31 -4.70 48.18
CA GLU A 82 -24.92 -3.43 47.81
C GLU A 82 -24.13 -2.27 48.43
N SER A 83 -23.87 -1.19 47.69
CA SER A 83 -23.96 0.20 48.21
C SER A 83 -23.71 1.27 47.14
N ASN A 84 -24.78 1.97 46.79
CA ASN A 84 -24.89 3.45 46.75
C ASN A 84 -23.95 4.36 45.93
N ASP A 85 -24.62 5.30 45.25
CA ASP A 85 -24.27 6.72 45.02
C ASP A 85 -23.01 7.02 44.16
N ASP A 86 -23.04 7.84 43.09
CA ASP A 86 -24.02 8.84 42.61
C ASP A 86 -24.18 8.79 41.06
N GLU A 87 -25.32 9.26 40.53
CA GLU A 87 -25.49 9.59 39.10
C GLU A 87 -25.39 11.13 38.91
N GLU A 88 -24.46 11.60 38.07
CA GLU A 88 -24.46 12.95 37.50
C GLU A 88 -24.40 12.85 35.97
N ASP A 89 -25.35 13.49 35.29
CA ASP A 89 -25.48 13.48 33.83
C ASP A 89 -24.33 14.26 33.14
N MET A 90 -24.01 13.83 31.92
CA MET A 90 -23.23 14.62 30.94
C MET A 90 -24.03 14.63 29.64
N GLU A 91 -24.45 15.82 29.23
CA GLU A 91 -25.27 16.07 28.05
C GLU A 91 -24.36 16.20 26.81
N ASP A 92 -24.62 15.42 25.75
CA ASP A 92 -24.00 15.59 24.43
C ASP A 92 -24.91 16.48 23.55
N ASP A 93 -24.60 17.77 23.46
CA ASP A 93 -25.30 18.73 22.58
C ASP A 93 -24.80 18.62 21.12
N GLU A 94 -25.66 18.17 20.20
CA GLU A 94 -25.49 18.35 18.75
C GLU A 94 -26.54 19.31 18.16
N ASP A 95 -26.32 20.62 18.32
CA ASP A 95 -27.11 21.68 17.68
C ASP A 95 -26.80 21.81 16.17
N ASN A 96 -27.83 21.74 15.29
CA ASN A 96 -27.79 22.24 13.90
C ASN A 96 -29.22 22.55 13.34
N GLU A 97 -29.65 23.83 13.44
CA GLU A 97 -30.79 24.48 12.74
C GLU A 97 -30.22 25.66 11.90
N ASP A 98 -30.74 26.18 10.77
CA ASP A 98 -31.71 25.80 9.70
C ASP A 98 -31.17 26.53 8.41
N GLU A 99 -31.74 26.70 7.21
CA GLU A 99 -33.03 26.50 6.51
C GLU A 99 -32.73 25.70 5.19
N GLY A 100 -33.64 25.10 4.41
CA GLY A 100 -35.11 25.21 4.32
C GLY A 100 -35.55 25.96 3.05
N GLU A 101 -35.99 25.26 1.98
CA GLU A 101 -36.91 25.79 0.92
C GLU A 101 -37.45 24.64 0.01
N GLU A 102 -38.47 24.92 -0.80
CA GLU A 102 -39.48 23.96 -1.30
C GLU A 102 -39.46 23.75 -2.84
N ASP A 103 -40.00 22.63 -3.37
CA ASP A 103 -41.14 22.64 -4.33
C ASP A 103 -41.47 21.29 -5.06
N GLU A 104 -42.74 21.24 -5.45
CA GLU A 104 -43.68 20.22 -5.98
C GLU A 104 -43.33 19.23 -7.14
N GLU A 105 -44.00 18.06 -7.03
CA GLU A 105 -44.71 17.21 -8.03
C GLU A 105 -44.02 16.51 -9.24
N GLY A 106 -44.49 15.27 -9.50
CA GLY A 106 -44.21 14.44 -10.69
C GLY A 106 -44.71 12.99 -10.50
N GLU A 107 -45.57 12.50 -11.41
CA GLU A 107 -46.33 11.23 -11.26
C GLU A 107 -45.80 10.03 -12.11
N GLU A 108 -46.49 8.89 -11.95
CA GLU A 108 -46.65 7.74 -12.88
C GLU A 108 -45.69 6.50 -12.88
N GLU A 109 -46.31 5.38 -12.50
CA GLU A 109 -46.30 4.00 -13.05
C GLU A 109 -45.14 2.97 -12.87
N VAL A 110 -45.58 1.83 -12.31
CA VAL A 110 -45.32 0.38 -12.57
C VAL A 110 -44.75 0.01 -13.98
N GLU A 111 -44.20 -1.19 -14.24
CA GLU A 111 -44.49 -2.55 -13.72
C GLU A 111 -43.25 -3.49 -13.84
N GLU A 112 -43.49 -4.82 -13.91
CA GLU A 112 -42.56 -5.94 -14.16
C GLU A 112 -41.61 -6.38 -13.00
N GLU A 113 -41.39 -7.65 -12.68
CA GLU A 113 -42.03 -8.98 -12.86
C GLU A 113 -40.93 -9.98 -12.39
N ALA A 114 -41.28 -11.02 -11.62
CA ALA A 114 -40.31 -12.02 -11.16
C ALA A 114 -41.01 -13.35 -10.90
N GLU A 115 -40.76 -14.32 -11.77
CA GLU A 115 -41.53 -15.57 -11.85
C GLU A 115 -41.33 -16.49 -10.62
N GLU A 116 -42.44 -17.10 -10.16
CA GLU A 116 -42.40 -18.23 -9.23
C GLU A 116 -42.15 -19.55 -10.00
N GLU A 117 -41.23 -20.39 -9.53
CA GLU A 117 -41.32 -21.84 -9.76
C GLU A 117 -41.65 -22.55 -8.45
N THR A 118 -42.61 -23.47 -8.53
CA THR A 118 -43.14 -24.24 -7.40
C THR A 118 -42.75 -25.72 -7.51
N ASP A 119 -42.59 -26.38 -6.37
CA ASP A 119 -42.79 -27.83 -6.27
C ASP A 119 -43.35 -28.19 -4.88
N GLU A 120 -44.22 -29.19 -4.82
CA GLU A 120 -44.96 -29.59 -3.61
C GLU A 120 -44.41 -30.91 -3.04
N GLY A 121 -44.41 -31.06 -1.71
CA GLY A 121 -43.99 -32.32 -1.09
C GLY A 121 -43.88 -32.33 0.43
N ILE A 122 -45.02 -32.42 1.12
CA ILE A 122 -45.08 -32.70 2.56
C ILE A 122 -45.48 -34.17 2.77
N GLU A 123 -44.72 -34.93 3.55
CA GLU A 123 -45.29 -35.89 4.52
C GLU A 123 -44.29 -36.36 5.60
N ASP A 124 -44.85 -36.66 6.78
CA ASP A 124 -44.33 -37.31 7.99
C ASP A 124 -43.08 -36.80 8.76
N MET A 125 -43.34 -36.48 10.03
CA MET A 125 -42.36 -36.41 11.13
C MET A 125 -42.03 -37.82 11.66
N PRO A 126 -40.92 -37.98 12.40
CA PRO A 126 -41.11 -38.02 13.86
C PRO A 126 -40.11 -37.15 14.65
N GLU A 127 -40.51 -36.73 15.85
CA GLU A 127 -39.59 -36.08 16.79
C GLU A 127 -38.49 -37.05 17.25
N VAL A 128 -37.22 -36.68 17.06
CA VAL A 128 -36.10 -37.18 17.87
C VAL A 128 -35.32 -35.97 18.38
N LYS A 129 -35.34 -35.78 19.70
CA LYS A 129 -34.48 -34.82 20.39
C LYS A 129 -33.09 -35.43 20.48
N ASP A 130 -32.06 -34.72 20.00
CA ASP A 130 -30.71 -34.74 20.57
C ASP A 130 -29.83 -33.60 20.00
N GLU A 131 -28.68 -33.38 20.62
CA GLU A 131 -28.03 -32.07 20.73
C GLU A 131 -27.30 -31.54 19.47
N LYS A 132 -27.30 -30.21 19.29
CA LYS A 132 -26.60 -29.51 18.20
C LYS A 132 -25.05 -29.53 18.40
N PRO A 133 -24.25 -30.01 17.42
CA PRO A 133 -22.78 -29.95 17.49
C PRO A 133 -22.20 -28.56 17.12
N VAL A 134 -22.63 -27.50 17.80
CA VAL A 134 -22.25 -26.09 17.50
C VAL A 134 -20.74 -25.85 17.66
N LYS A 135 -20.07 -26.60 18.55
CA LYS A 135 -18.69 -26.35 18.99
C LYS A 135 -17.60 -26.47 17.90
N LYS A 136 -17.90 -27.00 16.71
CA LYS A 136 -16.94 -27.14 15.59
C LYS A 136 -16.85 -25.96 14.60
N LYS A 137 -17.69 -24.92 14.69
CA LYS A 137 -17.62 -23.73 13.79
C LYS A 137 -16.95 -22.48 14.39
N ILE A 138 -16.75 -22.44 15.71
CA ILE A 138 -16.18 -21.26 16.40
C ILE A 138 -14.65 -21.35 16.43
N GLN A 139 -14.10 -22.50 16.81
CA GLN A 139 -12.65 -22.71 16.95
C GLN A 139 -11.88 -22.55 15.62
N THR A 140 -12.52 -22.81 14.48
CA THR A 140 -11.95 -22.63 13.14
C THR A 140 -11.71 -21.17 12.75
N ARG A 141 -12.37 -20.20 13.41
CA ARG A 141 -12.11 -18.75 13.18
C ARG A 141 -11.01 -18.20 14.07
N TYR A 142 -10.88 -18.69 15.29
CA TYR A 142 -9.77 -18.30 16.19
C TYR A 142 -8.43 -18.96 15.82
N LEU A 143 -8.45 -19.95 14.92
CA LEU A 143 -7.28 -20.55 14.27
C LEU A 143 -7.08 -20.04 12.82
N ALA A 144 -7.59 -18.85 12.50
CA ALA A 144 -6.90 -18.02 11.53
C ALA A 144 -5.57 -17.61 12.18
N SER A 145 -4.47 -18.30 11.82
CA SER A 145 -3.17 -18.07 12.46
C SER A 145 -2.72 -16.61 12.34
N VAL A 146 -1.78 -16.19 13.20
CA VAL A 146 -1.16 -14.87 13.06
C VAL A 146 -0.21 -14.96 11.87
N ARG A 147 -0.79 -14.83 10.67
CA ARG A 147 -0.07 -14.96 9.41
C ARG A 147 1.05 -13.95 9.39
N LYS A 148 2.29 -14.46 9.41
CA LYS A 148 3.48 -13.64 9.37
C LYS A 148 3.38 -12.61 8.25
N ALA A 149 3.60 -11.37 8.63
CA ALA A 149 3.90 -10.34 7.66
C ALA A 149 5.36 -10.45 7.20
N SER A 150 5.61 -10.00 5.99
CA SER A 150 6.92 -9.77 5.42
C SER A 150 6.90 -8.36 4.83
N ALA A 151 7.96 -7.61 5.10
CA ALA A 151 8.07 -6.22 4.72
C ALA A 151 9.35 -5.98 3.91
N ALA A 152 9.32 -4.98 3.04
CA ALA A 152 10.48 -4.46 2.36
C ALA A 152 10.44 -2.94 2.32
N SER A 153 11.62 -2.34 2.19
CA SER A 153 11.79 -0.90 2.02
C SER A 153 12.97 -0.61 1.11
N LEU A 154 12.88 0.50 0.38
CA LEU A 154 13.98 1.08 -0.38
C LEU A 154 14.09 2.56 -0.02
N THR A 155 15.23 2.95 0.54
CA THR A 155 15.62 4.36 0.71
C THR A 155 16.54 4.77 -0.42
N ILE A 156 16.17 5.84 -1.12
CA ILE A 156 16.99 6.51 -2.14
C ILE A 156 17.66 7.72 -1.46
N GLY A 157 18.98 7.88 -1.64
CA GLY A 157 19.75 9.00 -1.09
C GLY A 157 19.62 10.29 -1.92
N VAL A 158 18.38 10.68 -2.20
CA VAL A 158 17.95 11.90 -2.90
C VAL A 158 16.67 12.35 -2.21
N GLY A 159 16.53 13.62 -1.87
CA GLY A 159 15.40 14.16 -1.11
C GLY A 159 15.11 15.62 -1.43
N HIS A 160 14.33 16.32 -0.60
CA HIS A 160 13.87 17.68 -0.88
C HIS A 160 14.97 18.71 -1.17
N LEU A 161 16.21 18.51 -0.70
CA LEU A 161 17.33 19.42 -0.98
C LEU A 161 17.75 19.43 -2.47
N GLU A 162 17.35 18.42 -3.24
CA GLU A 162 17.57 18.34 -4.70
C GLU A 162 16.38 18.92 -5.51
N ASN A 163 15.38 19.52 -4.86
CA ASN A 163 14.30 20.26 -5.53
C ASN A 163 14.87 21.45 -6.33
N PRO A 164 14.59 21.58 -7.64
CA PRO A 164 14.91 22.79 -8.41
C PRO A 164 14.24 24.03 -7.79
N LYS A 165 14.95 25.17 -7.79
CA LYS A 165 14.44 26.45 -7.22
C LYS A 165 13.16 26.93 -7.91
N GLU A 166 12.96 26.53 -9.17
CA GLU A 166 11.80 26.81 -10.00
C GLU A 166 10.62 25.86 -9.76
N ILE A 167 10.88 24.64 -9.25
CA ILE A 167 9.92 23.52 -9.14
C ILE A 167 9.96 22.95 -7.71
N GLN A 168 9.57 23.77 -6.75
CA GLN A 168 9.58 23.40 -5.33
C GLN A 168 8.50 22.34 -5.03
N GLY A 169 8.92 21.22 -4.43
CA GLY A 169 8.08 20.02 -4.23
C GLY A 169 8.21 18.94 -5.30
N LEU A 170 9.12 19.07 -6.28
CA LEU A 170 9.30 18.09 -7.35
C LEU A 170 9.66 16.67 -6.84
N MET A 171 10.48 16.56 -5.79
CA MET A 171 10.88 15.25 -5.24
C MET A 171 9.72 14.52 -4.55
N HIS A 172 8.90 15.27 -3.80
CA HIS A 172 7.66 14.74 -3.21
C HIS A 172 6.65 14.36 -4.31
N PHE A 173 6.53 15.18 -5.36
CA PHE A 173 5.68 14.84 -6.50
C PHE A 173 6.18 13.61 -7.29
N LEU A 174 7.49 13.40 -7.39
CA LEU A 174 8.09 12.20 -7.99
C LEU A 174 7.73 10.94 -7.20
N GLU A 175 7.71 11.01 -5.87
CA GLU A 175 7.28 9.93 -4.97
C GLU A 175 5.86 9.46 -5.31
N HIS A 176 4.88 10.36 -5.41
CA HIS A 176 3.52 10.02 -5.85
C HIS A 176 3.51 9.40 -7.26
N MET A 177 4.23 10.02 -8.19
CA MET A 177 4.16 9.64 -9.61
C MET A 177 4.73 8.26 -9.92
N VAL A 178 5.59 7.67 -9.06
CA VAL A 178 6.05 6.27 -9.25
C VAL A 178 5.04 5.21 -8.80
N PHE A 179 4.10 5.53 -7.90
CA PHE A 179 2.96 4.65 -7.57
C PHE A 179 1.93 4.55 -8.72
N MET A 180 1.93 5.51 -9.65
CA MET A 180 0.96 5.63 -10.77
C MET A 180 1.18 4.62 -11.92
N GLY A 181 1.76 3.46 -11.61
CA GLY A 181 1.93 2.33 -12.51
C GLY A 181 3.27 2.29 -13.23
N SER A 182 3.64 1.08 -13.65
CA SER A 182 4.91 0.76 -14.30
C SER A 182 4.70 0.02 -15.62
N GLU A 183 5.74 -0.11 -16.43
CA GLU A 183 5.68 -0.81 -17.72
C GLU A 183 5.15 -2.25 -17.61
N LYS A 184 5.57 -2.98 -16.56
CA LYS A 184 5.10 -4.33 -16.25
C LYS A 184 3.73 -4.35 -15.54
N TYR A 185 3.37 -3.29 -14.82
CA TYR A 185 2.08 -3.15 -14.13
C TYR A 185 1.42 -1.79 -14.46
N PRO A 186 0.86 -1.62 -15.68
CA PRO A 186 0.50 -0.31 -16.24
C PRO A 186 -0.82 0.29 -15.72
N LYS A 187 -1.47 -0.37 -14.74
CA LYS A 187 -2.68 0.12 -14.09
C LYS A 187 -2.30 0.96 -12.86
N GLU A 188 -2.84 2.17 -12.77
CA GLU A 188 -2.68 3.06 -11.61
C GLU A 188 -3.18 2.40 -10.32
N ASN A 189 -2.51 2.70 -9.22
CA ASN A 189 -2.78 2.21 -7.86
C ASN A 189 -2.90 0.68 -7.75
N CYS A 190 -2.30 -0.08 -8.69
CA CYS A 190 -2.40 -1.55 -8.69
C CYS A 190 -1.61 -2.22 -7.57
N PHE A 191 -0.54 -1.56 -7.09
CA PHE A 191 0.28 -2.01 -5.96
C PHE A 191 -0.47 -1.85 -4.63
N ASP A 192 -0.88 -0.63 -4.29
CA ASP A 192 -1.81 -0.29 -3.20
C ASP A 192 -3.01 -1.26 -3.14
N ASN A 193 -3.70 -1.42 -4.27
CA ASN A 193 -4.85 -2.33 -4.38
C ASN A 193 -4.50 -3.80 -4.18
N PHE A 194 -3.26 -4.21 -4.42
CA PHE A 194 -2.78 -5.57 -4.19
C PHE A 194 -2.40 -5.76 -2.73
N VAL A 195 -1.57 -4.87 -2.17
CA VAL A 195 -1.10 -4.90 -0.78
C VAL A 195 -2.28 -4.88 0.20
N LYS A 196 -3.22 -3.94 0.03
CA LYS A 196 -4.44 -3.86 0.88
C LYS A 196 -5.31 -5.12 0.78
N LYS A 197 -5.51 -5.69 -0.42
CA LYS A 197 -6.26 -6.95 -0.60
C LYS A 197 -5.54 -8.17 -0.04
N CYS A 198 -4.22 -8.11 0.04
CA CYS A 198 -3.36 -9.09 0.68
C CYS A 198 -3.17 -8.84 2.18
N GLY A 199 -4.02 -7.99 2.79
CA GLY A 199 -4.03 -7.71 4.24
C GLY A 199 -2.74 -7.07 4.73
N GLY A 200 -2.17 -6.18 3.92
CA GLY A 200 -0.97 -5.39 4.23
C GLY A 200 -1.22 -3.90 4.09
N CYS A 201 -0.15 -3.11 4.22
CA CYS A 201 -0.14 -1.67 3.97
C CYS A 201 1.16 -1.25 3.27
N ASP A 202 1.08 -0.17 2.52
CA ASP A 202 2.19 0.47 1.82
C ASP A 202 2.15 1.98 2.02
N ASN A 203 3.31 2.61 2.05
CA ASN A 203 3.47 4.05 2.15
C ASN A 203 4.87 4.49 1.68
N ALA A 204 5.10 5.79 1.58
CA ALA A 204 6.42 6.37 1.40
C ALA A 204 6.57 7.66 2.23
N HIS A 205 7.76 8.27 2.16
CA HIS A 205 7.96 9.68 2.51
C HIS A 205 9.22 10.21 1.82
N THR A 206 9.21 11.51 1.48
CA THR A 206 10.40 12.30 1.15
C THR A 206 10.79 13.13 2.36
N ASP A 207 12.08 13.13 2.66
CA ASP A 207 12.78 13.91 3.68
C ASP A 207 13.84 14.79 2.97
N TYR A 208 14.60 15.59 3.70
CA TYR A 208 15.58 16.52 3.13
C TYR A 208 16.66 15.84 2.26
N GLU A 209 17.23 14.72 2.72
CA GLU A 209 18.33 14.01 2.05
C GLU A 209 17.93 12.66 1.43
N ASN A 210 16.71 12.18 1.65
CA ASN A 210 16.28 10.86 1.22
C ASN A 210 14.78 10.76 0.87
N THR A 211 14.41 9.78 0.06
CA THR A 211 13.02 9.34 -0.16
C THR A 211 12.95 7.85 0.15
N THR A 212 12.06 7.44 1.04
CA THR A 212 11.93 6.06 1.53
C THR A 212 10.56 5.49 1.21
N PHE A 213 10.54 4.45 0.38
CA PHE A 213 9.34 3.68 0.06
C PHE A 213 9.31 2.39 0.88
N TYR A 214 8.14 1.92 1.33
CA TYR A 214 8.02 0.68 2.09
C TYR A 214 6.64 0.03 1.98
N PHE A 215 6.60 -1.28 2.22
CA PHE A 215 5.35 -2.04 2.35
C PHE A 215 5.49 -3.20 3.33
N GLU A 216 4.37 -3.62 3.89
CA GLU A 216 4.16 -4.83 4.66
C GLU A 216 3.04 -5.66 4.02
N VAL A 217 3.19 -6.99 3.93
CA VAL A 217 2.17 -7.89 3.36
C VAL A 217 2.27 -9.29 3.96
N GLN A 218 1.20 -10.10 3.92
CA GLN A 218 1.27 -11.52 4.31
C GLN A 218 2.37 -12.28 3.54
N GLU A 219 3.20 -13.07 4.25
CA GLU A 219 4.40 -13.77 3.75
C GLU A 219 4.17 -14.50 2.40
N MET A 220 3.02 -15.17 2.25
CA MET A 220 2.61 -15.89 1.03
C MET A 220 2.37 -15.01 -0.22
N HIS A 221 2.46 -13.69 -0.09
CA HIS A 221 2.30 -12.70 -1.17
C HIS A 221 3.54 -11.83 -1.36
N PHE A 222 4.56 -11.99 -0.51
CA PHE A 222 5.74 -11.12 -0.46
C PHE A 222 6.53 -11.07 -1.76
N GLU A 223 6.79 -12.22 -2.40
CA GLU A 223 7.52 -12.30 -3.67
C GLU A 223 6.87 -11.44 -4.77
N LYS A 224 5.54 -11.54 -4.91
CA LYS A 224 4.79 -10.75 -5.90
C LYS A 224 4.71 -9.28 -5.53
N ALA A 225 4.56 -8.95 -4.24
CA ALA A 225 4.60 -7.56 -3.79
C ALA A 225 5.97 -6.93 -4.09
N LEU A 226 7.06 -7.64 -3.80
CA LEU A 226 8.42 -7.20 -4.05
C LEU A 226 8.71 -7.03 -5.56
N ASP A 227 8.23 -7.93 -6.41
CA ASP A 227 8.30 -7.78 -7.87
C ASP A 227 7.57 -6.53 -8.36
N MET A 228 6.34 -6.28 -7.88
CA MET A 228 5.57 -5.07 -8.22
C MET A 228 6.25 -3.79 -7.72
N PHE A 229 6.73 -3.78 -6.48
CA PHE A 229 7.46 -2.69 -5.85
C PHE A 229 8.75 -2.34 -6.60
N ALA A 230 9.52 -3.35 -7.03
CA ALA A 230 10.75 -3.15 -7.79
C ALA A 230 10.52 -2.36 -9.11
N GLN A 231 9.33 -2.48 -9.71
CA GLN A 231 9.04 -1.77 -10.97
C GLN A 231 8.90 -0.25 -10.82
N PHE A 232 8.67 0.27 -9.60
CA PHE A 232 8.69 1.71 -9.31
C PHE A 232 10.06 2.34 -9.65
N PHE A 233 11.13 1.54 -9.51
CA PHE A 233 12.52 1.99 -9.70
C PHE A 233 13.10 1.54 -11.05
N ILE A 234 12.54 0.49 -11.66
CA ILE A 234 12.99 -0.03 -12.96
C ILE A 234 12.35 0.77 -14.12
N SER A 235 11.01 0.78 -14.19
CA SER A 235 10.24 1.41 -15.30
C SER A 235 8.89 1.99 -14.83
N PRO A 236 8.88 3.03 -13.99
CA PRO A 236 7.66 3.80 -13.71
C PRO A 236 7.19 4.55 -14.97
N LEU A 237 5.87 4.65 -15.16
CA LEU A 237 5.25 5.27 -16.34
C LEU A 237 5.04 6.78 -16.21
N MET A 238 4.79 7.28 -14.99
CA MET A 238 4.60 8.71 -14.66
C MET A 238 3.65 9.48 -15.60
N LYS A 239 2.57 8.83 -16.03
CA LYS A 239 1.62 9.31 -17.06
C LYS A 239 1.13 10.73 -16.82
N LYS A 240 1.09 11.54 -17.89
CA LYS A 240 0.48 12.89 -17.89
C LYS A 240 -0.95 12.90 -17.35
N GLU A 241 -1.72 11.87 -17.70
CA GLU A 241 -3.12 11.72 -17.31
C GLU A 241 -3.29 11.52 -15.79
N ALA A 242 -2.24 11.09 -15.06
CA ALA A 242 -2.22 10.96 -13.61
C ALA A 242 -1.71 12.23 -12.91
N MET A 243 -0.79 12.99 -13.53
CA MET A 243 -0.18 14.20 -12.93
C MET A 243 -1.20 15.21 -12.40
N GLN A 244 -2.34 15.39 -13.07
CA GLN A 244 -3.38 16.33 -12.65
C GLN A 244 -4.26 15.83 -11.48
N ARG A 245 -4.21 14.53 -11.15
CA ARG A 245 -4.75 13.98 -9.90
C ARG A 245 -3.72 14.12 -8.78
N GLU A 246 -2.48 13.67 -9.01
CA GLU A 246 -1.47 13.64 -7.94
C GLU A 246 -1.02 15.04 -7.48
N ARG A 247 -1.07 16.06 -8.34
CA ARG A 247 -0.91 17.46 -7.90
C ARG A 247 -1.96 17.89 -6.87
N LYS A 248 -3.16 17.29 -6.90
CA LYS A 248 -4.25 17.57 -5.96
C LYS A 248 -4.10 16.73 -4.69
N SER A 249 -3.60 15.49 -4.77
CA SER A 249 -3.17 14.69 -3.61
C SER A 249 -2.15 15.49 -2.78
N VAL A 250 -1.03 15.89 -3.42
CA VAL A 250 0.02 16.72 -2.80
C VAL A 250 -0.52 18.08 -2.33
N HIS A 251 -1.51 18.66 -3.02
CA HIS A 251 -2.13 19.90 -2.53
C HIS A 251 -2.98 19.68 -1.27
N SER A 252 -3.70 18.56 -1.15
CA SER A 252 -4.47 18.21 0.06
C SER A 252 -3.54 18.06 1.26
N GLU A 253 -2.50 17.24 1.14
CA GLU A 253 -1.49 17.02 2.19
C GLU A 253 -0.79 18.32 2.59
N PHE A 254 -0.56 19.24 1.64
CA PHE A 254 -0.10 20.58 1.97
C PHE A 254 -1.10 21.32 2.87
N GLN A 255 -2.40 21.30 2.57
CA GLN A 255 -3.44 21.95 3.40
C GLN A 255 -3.52 21.29 4.78
N ASP A 256 -3.50 19.96 4.85
CA ASP A 256 -3.51 19.20 6.10
C ASP A 256 -2.29 19.58 6.98
N SER A 257 -1.15 19.91 6.36
CA SER A 257 0.06 20.40 7.04
C SER A 257 0.05 21.92 7.38
N VAL A 258 -1.01 22.69 7.09
CA VAL A 258 -1.05 24.15 7.35
C VAL A 258 -1.16 24.47 8.83
N ASP A 259 -1.96 23.70 9.57
CA ASP A 259 -2.26 23.94 10.99
C ASP A 259 -1.52 22.97 11.95
N ASP A 260 -0.75 22.02 11.42
CA ASP A 260 0.21 21.23 12.20
C ASP A 260 1.40 22.06 12.66
N ASP A 261 1.58 22.21 13.99
CA ASP A 261 2.62 23.07 14.59
C ASP A 261 4.05 22.53 14.42
N ASP A 262 4.24 21.22 14.21
CA ASP A 262 5.55 20.66 13.82
C ASP A 262 5.93 21.15 12.41
N CYS A 263 5.04 20.96 11.41
CA CYS A 263 5.22 21.48 10.06
C CYS A 263 5.37 23.01 10.03
N ARG A 264 4.63 23.75 10.86
CA ARG A 264 4.73 25.22 10.95
C ARG A 264 6.08 25.66 11.54
N ARG A 265 6.61 24.94 12.53
CA ARG A 265 7.97 25.16 13.04
C ARG A 265 9.01 24.94 11.95
N GLU A 266 8.98 23.80 11.24
CA GLU A 266 9.98 23.53 10.20
C GLU A 266 9.90 24.54 9.04
N LYS A 267 8.68 24.92 8.63
CA LYS A 267 8.45 26.01 7.66
C LYS A 267 9.03 27.34 8.16
N LEU A 268 8.93 27.66 9.45
CA LEU A 268 9.55 28.87 10.03
C LEU A 268 11.08 28.79 10.07
N LEU A 269 11.65 27.64 10.46
CA LEU A 269 13.09 27.41 10.50
C LEU A 269 13.73 27.49 9.10
N ALA A 270 13.07 26.92 8.08
CA ALA A 270 13.45 27.06 6.68
C ALA A 270 13.46 28.54 6.22
N ASN A 271 12.46 29.33 6.61
CA ASN A 271 12.35 30.75 6.22
C ASN A 271 13.40 31.68 6.87
N ILE A 272 14.00 31.29 7.99
CA ILE A 272 15.10 32.06 8.62
C ILE A 272 16.51 31.58 8.20
N ALA A 273 16.59 30.52 7.38
CA ALA A 273 17.85 30.03 6.82
C ALA A 273 18.37 30.95 5.69
N ASN A 274 19.54 30.60 5.13
CA ASN A 274 20.08 31.31 3.97
C ASN A 274 19.18 31.11 2.72
N PRO A 275 18.61 32.15 2.08
CA PRO A 275 17.72 32.04 0.92
C PRO A 275 18.33 31.43 -0.37
N ASP A 276 19.66 31.25 -0.38
CA ASP A 276 20.39 30.56 -1.45
C ASP A 276 20.74 29.10 -1.11
N HIS A 277 20.36 28.59 0.07
CA HIS A 277 20.54 27.20 0.46
C HIS A 277 19.24 26.41 0.27
N PRO A 278 19.24 25.19 -0.32
CA PRO A 278 18.00 24.46 -0.63
C PRO A 278 17.10 24.17 0.57
N ILE A 279 17.63 24.17 1.80
CA ILE A 279 16.84 24.03 3.03
C ILE A 279 15.80 25.14 3.23
N SER A 280 15.93 26.29 2.56
CA SER A 280 14.94 27.38 2.59
C SER A 280 13.88 27.26 1.49
N PHE A 281 13.87 26.16 0.73
CA PHE A 281 12.90 25.92 -0.33
C PHE A 281 11.64 25.25 0.25
N PHE A 282 10.52 25.34 -0.47
CA PHE A 282 9.28 24.73 -0.03
C PHE A 282 9.23 23.24 -0.41
N ASN A 283 9.41 22.39 0.60
CA ASN A 283 9.65 20.95 0.44
C ASN A 283 8.45 20.12 -0.06
N CYS A 284 7.27 20.36 0.51
CA CYS A 284 6.05 19.57 0.27
C CYS A 284 5.49 19.75 -1.16
N GLY A 285 5.58 20.97 -1.71
CA GLY A 285 4.90 21.31 -2.96
C GLY A 285 3.41 21.62 -2.79
N ASN A 286 2.81 22.23 -3.80
CA ASN A 286 1.36 22.42 -3.91
C ASN A 286 0.99 22.73 -5.37
N GLU A 287 -0.30 22.88 -5.66
CA GLU A 287 -0.79 23.22 -7.00
C GLU A 287 -0.10 24.47 -7.59
N LYS A 288 0.25 25.47 -6.76
CA LYS A 288 0.94 26.68 -7.26
C LYS A 288 2.37 26.39 -7.73
N THR A 289 3.18 25.69 -6.93
CA THR A 289 4.58 25.41 -7.31
C THR A 289 4.70 24.33 -8.38
N LEU A 290 3.74 23.40 -8.45
CA LEU A 290 3.73 22.29 -9.41
C LEU A 290 2.94 22.58 -10.70
N GLN A 291 2.20 23.69 -10.81
CA GLN A 291 1.40 24.02 -12.01
C GLN A 291 1.53 25.47 -12.50
N LEU A 292 1.56 26.49 -11.62
CA LEU A 292 1.56 27.88 -12.09
C LEU A 292 2.92 28.35 -12.63
N ASN A 293 4.00 27.71 -12.20
CA ASN A 293 5.37 28.06 -12.59
C ASN A 293 5.91 27.27 -13.79
N ILE A 294 5.22 26.20 -14.22
CA ILE A 294 5.76 25.22 -15.17
C ILE A 294 4.67 24.54 -16.01
N SER A 295 4.94 24.26 -17.28
CA SER A 295 4.02 23.52 -18.16
C SER A 295 3.97 22.03 -17.84
N ASP A 296 2.84 21.37 -18.15
CA ASP A 296 2.68 19.91 -17.96
C ASP A 296 3.71 19.12 -18.79
N GLU A 297 4.04 19.60 -20.00
CA GLU A 297 5.14 19.08 -20.83
C GLU A 297 6.50 19.15 -20.13
N GLU A 298 6.85 20.30 -19.55
CA GLU A 298 8.15 20.49 -18.93
C GLU A 298 8.24 19.74 -17.59
N LEU A 299 7.20 19.76 -16.76
CA LEU A 299 7.19 19.01 -15.50
C LEU A 299 7.33 17.49 -15.75
N HIS A 300 6.60 16.96 -16.73
CA HIS A 300 6.74 15.57 -17.17
C HIS A 300 8.16 15.28 -17.67
N SER A 301 8.74 16.20 -18.45
CA SER A 301 10.13 16.07 -18.92
C SER A 301 11.15 16.13 -17.78
N LYS A 302 10.89 16.88 -16.69
CA LYS A 302 11.76 16.99 -15.52
C LYS A 302 11.70 15.73 -14.67
N LEU A 303 10.50 15.18 -14.40
CA LEU A 303 10.31 13.89 -13.73
C LEU A 303 11.10 12.78 -14.43
N HIS A 304 10.97 12.66 -15.75
CA HIS A 304 11.71 11.67 -16.54
C HIS A 304 13.21 11.95 -16.73
N HIS A 305 13.72 13.10 -16.26
CA HIS A 305 15.15 13.43 -16.31
C HIS A 305 15.88 13.23 -14.97
N ILE A 306 15.14 13.17 -13.86
CA ILE A 306 15.67 12.92 -12.50
C ILE A 306 15.82 11.40 -12.22
N ARG A 307 15.13 10.55 -13.00
CA ARG A 307 15.27 9.09 -13.05
C ARG A 307 16.51 8.64 -13.82
#